data_AF-A0A1A6A4I8-F1
#
_entry.id   AF-A0A1A6A4I8-F1
#
_cell.length_a   1.000
_cell.length_b   1.000
_cell.length_c   1.000
_cell.angle_alpha   90.00
_cell.angle_beta   90.00
_cell.angle_gamma   90.00
#
_symmetry.space_group_name_H-M   'P 1'
#
loop_
_entity.id
_entity.type
_entity.pdbx_description
1 polymer ?
#
loop_
_entity_poly.entity_id
_entity_poly.type
_entity_poly.pdbx_seq_one_letter_code
_entity_poly.pdbx_strand_id
1 'polypeptide(L)'
;MSDQETEPRKSTSTLLNGNHVYPPFYACYLLRSKATANSNRTYVGSTPNPPRRIRQHNGELKQGAWKTSKHRPWEMQMIVYGFPSKLTALQFEWAWQKPELSRHLRVSDPQTGEDYGPIFSKDAKRNWVERKLAVAHALLTTPPFNRLPLHLRFFVQEVHEMFQAIDRTDSRPGRRTKKPTNQGWNPLPLDQNITSVLDLGGVSGTTGLRRESTQGVRSKEGPIDVSDTDFRHSESVWGKWKKAEQRLAAGHAIACEQCSQAIDCTKHLSFALCPLEPSCRYTAHLSCLAAKLLKQSTHILPHRGLCPGCKGKLEWGQIIRACYARQEGIQAEREEAAKAARQASRKSRRRKEADQTSDSEQEEVIGASTVAQSITALSLETPPKRSLERTASDTLTESANRSKQRRARDHEQDNEG
;
A
#
# COMPACT_ATOMS: atom_id res chain seq x y z
N MET A 1 -34.29 -31.47 -16.73
CA MET A 1 -32.83 -31.56 -16.49
C MET A 1 -32.41 -30.16 -16.06
N SER A 2 -32.08 -30.00 -14.78
CA SER A 2 -31.77 -28.71 -14.17
C SER A 2 -30.41 -28.20 -14.64
N ASP A 3 -30.38 -27.02 -15.24
CA ASP A 3 -29.15 -26.28 -15.51
C ASP A 3 -28.47 -25.96 -14.19
N GLN A 4 -27.31 -26.59 -13.95
CA GLN A 4 -26.43 -26.22 -12.86
C GLN A 4 -25.74 -24.91 -13.24
N GLU A 5 -26.20 -23.80 -12.67
CA GLU A 5 -25.43 -22.54 -12.65
C GLU A 5 -24.06 -22.84 -12.05
N THR A 6 -23.05 -22.80 -12.90
CA THR A 6 -21.66 -22.95 -12.47
C THR A 6 -21.24 -21.67 -11.75
N GLU A 7 -21.02 -21.78 -10.44
CA GLU A 7 -20.50 -20.71 -9.59
C GLU A 7 -19.32 -19.98 -10.28
N PRO A 8 -19.38 -18.65 -10.45
CA PRO A 8 -18.37 -17.91 -11.20
C PRO A 8 -17.01 -18.02 -10.51
N ARG A 9 -15.99 -18.47 -11.26
CA ARG A 9 -14.61 -18.60 -10.76
C ARG A 9 -14.15 -17.28 -10.13
N LYS A 10 -13.89 -17.30 -8.81
CA LYS A 10 -13.32 -16.16 -8.08
C LYS A 10 -12.00 -15.73 -8.73
N SER A 11 -12.00 -14.54 -9.34
CA SER A 11 -10.82 -13.97 -9.97
C SER A 11 -9.71 -13.76 -8.94
N THR A 12 -8.47 -14.10 -9.32
CA THR A 12 -7.27 -13.82 -8.50
C THR A 12 -6.74 -12.40 -8.68
N SER A 13 -7.32 -11.63 -9.60
CA SER A 13 -6.97 -10.24 -9.83
C SER A 13 -7.33 -9.38 -8.62
N THR A 14 -6.40 -8.56 -8.17
CA THR A 14 -6.65 -7.54 -7.14
C THR A 14 -7.52 -6.38 -7.65
N LEU A 15 -7.83 -6.34 -8.94
CA LEU A 15 -8.64 -5.29 -9.57
C LEU A 15 -10.10 -5.69 -9.80
N LEU A 16 -10.43 -6.97 -9.65
CA LEU A 16 -11.77 -7.49 -9.91
C LEU A 16 -12.47 -7.87 -8.62
N ASN A 17 -13.81 -7.86 -8.65
CA ASN A 17 -14.69 -8.40 -7.61
C ASN A 17 -14.44 -7.84 -6.19
N GLY A 18 -14.01 -6.58 -6.08
CA GLY A 18 -13.76 -5.95 -4.77
C GLY A 18 -12.53 -6.48 -4.03
N ASN A 19 -11.63 -7.21 -4.70
CA ASN A 19 -10.41 -7.76 -4.10
C ASN A 19 -9.33 -6.70 -3.77
N HIS A 20 -9.58 -5.43 -4.07
CA HIS A 20 -8.66 -4.36 -3.77
C HIS A 20 -8.61 -4.08 -2.27
N VAL A 21 -7.41 -3.89 -1.75
CA VAL A 21 -7.15 -3.46 -0.37
C VAL A 21 -6.23 -2.26 -0.41
N TYR A 22 -6.57 -1.23 0.36
CA TYR A 22 -5.68 -0.10 0.62
C TYR A 22 -4.68 -0.51 1.70
N PRO A 23 -3.40 -0.78 1.36
CA PRO A 23 -2.46 -1.34 2.33
C PRO A 23 -2.18 -0.34 3.46
N PRO A 24 -1.97 -0.81 4.69
CA PRO A 24 -1.51 0.05 5.77
C PRO A 24 -0.21 0.76 5.50
N PHE A 25 0.69 0.02 4.87
CA PHE A 25 1.94 0.53 4.42
C PHE A 25 2.38 -0.25 3.19
N TYR A 26 2.89 0.47 2.20
CA TYR A 26 3.61 -0.13 1.08
C TYR A 26 4.63 0.87 0.59
N ALA A 27 5.83 0.38 0.30
CA ALA A 27 6.93 1.21 -0.15
C ALA A 27 7.73 0.57 -1.29
N CYS A 28 8.30 1.42 -2.13
CA CYS A 28 9.42 1.11 -3.00
C CYS A 28 10.68 1.65 -2.35
N TYR A 29 11.77 0.90 -2.36
CA TYR A 29 13.00 1.25 -1.65
C TYR A 29 14.22 1.18 -2.55
N LEU A 30 15.23 1.97 -2.20
CA LEU A 30 16.57 1.95 -2.78
C LEU A 30 17.56 1.40 -1.75
N LEU A 31 18.28 0.34 -2.11
CA LEU A 31 19.40 -0.18 -1.35
C LEU A 31 20.72 0.19 -2.04
N ARG A 32 21.77 0.34 -1.25
CA ARG A 32 23.16 0.36 -1.69
C ARG A 32 23.93 -0.72 -0.94
N SER A 33 24.78 -1.46 -1.64
CA SER A 33 25.69 -2.41 -1.00
C SER A 33 26.80 -1.67 -0.27
N LYS A 34 27.12 -2.11 0.95
CA LYS A 34 28.25 -1.62 1.76
C LYS A 34 29.39 -2.64 1.83
N ALA A 35 29.43 -3.60 0.89
CA ALA A 35 30.50 -4.59 0.82
C ALA A 35 31.89 -3.96 0.59
N THR A 36 31.94 -2.79 -0.05
CA THR A 36 33.13 -1.95 -0.18
C THR A 36 32.74 -0.50 0.06
N ALA A 37 33.64 0.33 0.60
CA ALA A 37 33.39 1.75 0.87
C ALA A 37 32.89 2.51 -0.38
N ASN A 38 33.45 2.19 -1.55
CA ASN A 38 33.15 2.86 -2.83
C ASN A 38 32.16 2.07 -3.70
N SER A 39 31.33 1.21 -3.11
CA SER A 39 30.37 0.42 -3.88
C SER A 39 29.30 1.31 -4.51
N ASN A 40 29.18 1.22 -5.84
CA ASN A 40 28.12 1.84 -6.65
C ASN A 40 26.96 0.86 -6.92
N ARG A 41 26.91 -0.26 -6.18
CA ARG A 41 25.93 -1.31 -6.44
C ARG A 41 24.64 -0.99 -5.71
N THR A 42 23.60 -0.70 -6.47
CA THR A 42 22.25 -0.45 -5.95
C THR A 42 21.28 -1.58 -6.26
N TYR A 43 20.19 -1.60 -5.50
CA TYR A 43 19.05 -2.46 -5.75
C TYR A 43 17.76 -1.69 -5.46
N VAL A 44 16.78 -1.79 -6.34
CA VAL A 44 15.44 -1.22 -6.14
C VAL A 44 14.48 -2.39 -5.94
N GLY A 45 13.59 -2.28 -4.95
CA GLY A 45 12.54 -3.27 -4.73
C GLY A 45 11.32 -2.66 -4.05
N SER A 46 10.31 -3.49 -3.75
CA SER A 46 9.12 -3.06 -3.00
C SER A 46 8.79 -3.99 -1.83
N THR A 47 8.12 -3.44 -0.79
CA THR A 47 7.77 -4.18 0.43
C THR A 47 6.66 -3.48 1.24
N PRO A 48 5.76 -4.24 1.90
CA PRO A 48 4.88 -3.71 2.94
C PRO A 48 5.56 -3.59 4.32
N ASN A 49 6.77 -4.15 4.49
CA ASN A 49 7.49 -4.13 5.77
C ASN A 49 9.00 -3.94 5.52
N PRO A 50 9.50 -2.69 5.50
CA PRO A 50 10.92 -2.39 5.29
C PRO A 50 11.87 -2.97 6.36
N PRO A 51 11.56 -2.88 7.68
CA PRO A 51 12.40 -3.48 8.72
C PRO A 51 12.62 -4.98 8.53
N ARG A 52 11.56 -5.74 8.21
CA ARG A 52 11.67 -7.16 7.88
C ARG A 52 12.47 -7.37 6.60
N ARG A 53 12.20 -6.58 5.56
CA ARG A 53 12.80 -6.79 4.23
C ARG A 53 14.31 -6.57 4.20
N ILE A 54 14.83 -5.57 4.92
CA ILE A 54 16.29 -5.34 4.94
C ILE A 54 17.03 -6.52 5.58
N ARG A 55 16.47 -7.11 6.63
CA ARG A 55 17.00 -8.30 7.30
C ARG A 55 17.00 -9.53 6.39
N GLN A 56 15.98 -9.67 5.54
CA GLN A 56 15.94 -10.70 4.48
C GLN A 56 17.06 -10.51 3.45
N HIS A 57 17.30 -9.27 2.99
CA HIS A 57 18.39 -8.98 2.07
C HIS A 57 19.77 -9.29 2.68
N ASN A 58 19.95 -8.99 3.97
CA ASN A 58 21.18 -9.24 4.71
C ASN A 58 21.34 -10.69 5.18
N GLY A 59 20.34 -11.56 4.93
CA GLY A 59 20.43 -13.00 5.23
C GLY A 59 20.14 -13.36 6.68
N GLU A 60 19.73 -12.40 7.52
CA GLU A 60 19.27 -12.67 8.90
C GLU A 60 17.93 -13.41 8.91
N LEU A 61 17.11 -13.22 7.88
CA LEU A 61 15.81 -13.87 7.70
C LEU A 61 15.76 -14.61 6.35
N LYS A 62 14.97 -15.68 6.30
CA LYS A 62 14.68 -16.42 5.06
C LYS A 62 13.86 -15.55 4.08
N GLN A 63 13.87 -15.92 2.79
CA GLN A 63 13.20 -15.22 1.67
C GLN A 63 13.82 -13.87 1.24
N GLY A 64 15.15 -13.75 1.25
CA GLY A 64 15.84 -12.64 0.59
C GLY A 64 15.84 -12.78 -0.94
N ALA A 65 15.83 -11.66 -1.66
CA ALA A 65 15.92 -11.68 -3.11
C ALA A 65 17.25 -12.30 -3.56
N TRP A 66 17.23 -13.23 -4.53
CA TRP A 66 18.44 -13.92 -4.98
C TRP A 66 19.54 -12.96 -5.45
N LYS A 67 19.18 -11.86 -6.13
CA LYS A 67 20.13 -10.82 -6.60
C LYS A 67 20.89 -10.12 -5.47
N THR A 68 20.34 -10.14 -4.26
CA THR A 68 20.92 -9.52 -3.06
C THR A 68 21.55 -10.54 -2.10
N SER A 69 21.57 -11.82 -2.48
CA SER A 69 22.25 -12.86 -1.69
C SER A 69 23.76 -12.60 -1.55
N LYS A 70 24.36 -11.96 -2.56
CA LYS A 70 25.75 -11.50 -2.59
C LYS A 70 25.84 -9.99 -2.32
N HIS A 71 27.04 -9.50 -2.03
CA HIS A 71 27.34 -8.08 -1.79
C HIS A 71 26.60 -7.48 -0.58
N ARG A 72 26.39 -8.31 0.43
CA ARG A 72 25.96 -7.88 1.76
C ARG A 72 27.14 -7.18 2.48
N PRO A 73 26.86 -6.35 3.51
CA PRO A 73 25.54 -5.90 3.91
C PRO A 73 24.95 -4.87 2.93
N TRP A 74 23.63 -4.84 2.82
CA TRP A 74 22.86 -3.81 2.13
C TRP A 74 22.37 -2.78 3.14
N GLU A 75 22.43 -1.51 2.75
CA GLU A 75 21.92 -0.37 3.51
C GLU A 75 20.77 0.27 2.74
N MET A 76 19.64 0.46 3.41
CA MET A 76 18.48 1.13 2.82
C MET A 76 18.73 2.63 2.80
N GLN A 77 18.82 3.21 1.60
CA GLN A 77 19.16 4.62 1.39
C GLN A 77 17.93 5.51 1.49
N MET A 78 16.83 5.10 0.83
CA MET A 78 15.56 5.80 0.85
C MET A 78 14.38 4.86 0.56
N ILE A 79 13.18 5.31 0.90
CA ILE A 79 11.91 4.75 0.48
C ILE A 79 10.97 5.82 -0.09
N VAL A 80 10.17 5.41 -1.06
CA VAL A 80 8.94 6.06 -1.50
C VAL A 80 7.78 5.24 -0.95
N TYR A 81 6.85 5.85 -0.21
CA TYR A 81 5.76 5.12 0.45
C TYR A 81 4.43 5.89 0.37
N GLY A 82 3.33 5.24 0.77
CA GLY A 82 1.97 5.78 0.65
C GLY A 82 1.21 5.26 -0.57
N PHE A 83 1.71 4.21 -1.23
CA PHE A 83 1.04 3.62 -2.38
C PHE A 83 -0.37 3.12 -2.02
N PRO A 84 -1.40 3.49 -2.79
CA PRO A 84 -2.77 3.08 -2.51
C PRO A 84 -3.01 1.59 -2.80
N SER A 85 -2.06 0.91 -3.44
CA SER A 85 -2.14 -0.51 -3.75
C SER A 85 -0.77 -1.13 -3.97
N LYS A 86 -0.69 -2.45 -3.75
CA LYS A 86 0.48 -3.25 -4.16
C LYS A 86 0.77 -3.11 -5.66
N LEU A 87 -0.26 -3.09 -6.50
CA LEU A 87 -0.08 -3.03 -7.96
C LEU A 87 0.60 -1.71 -8.38
N THR A 88 0.15 -0.59 -7.82
CA THR A 88 0.72 0.73 -8.11
C THR A 88 2.17 0.82 -7.63
N ALA A 89 2.49 0.25 -6.47
CA ALA A 89 3.86 0.15 -6.00
C ALA A 89 4.73 -0.67 -6.97
N LEU A 90 4.24 -1.81 -7.47
CA LEU A 90 4.97 -2.63 -8.45
C LEU A 90 5.18 -1.92 -9.79
N GLN A 91 4.21 -1.12 -10.24
CA GLN A 91 4.38 -0.27 -11.43
C GLN A 91 5.49 0.76 -11.23
N PHE A 92 5.50 1.43 -10.06
CA PHE A 92 6.56 2.38 -9.71
C PHE A 92 7.92 1.70 -9.59
N GLU A 93 8.00 0.56 -8.89
CA GLU A 93 9.23 -0.23 -8.74
C GLU A 93 9.81 -0.61 -10.11
N TRP A 94 8.98 -1.12 -11.01
CA TRP A 94 9.43 -1.53 -12.33
C TRP A 94 9.96 -0.33 -13.14
N ALA A 95 9.23 0.79 -13.13
CA ALA A 95 9.66 2.01 -13.81
C ALA A 95 10.98 2.56 -13.23
N TRP A 96 11.19 2.41 -11.92
CA TRP A 96 12.43 2.82 -11.24
C TRP A 96 13.62 1.86 -11.51
N GLN A 97 13.33 0.57 -11.68
CA GLN A 97 14.32 -0.43 -12.08
C GLN A 97 14.74 -0.28 -13.54
N LYS A 98 13.78 0.02 -14.42
CA LYS A 98 13.90 0.02 -15.89
C LYS A 98 13.45 1.36 -16.51
N PRO A 99 14.08 2.48 -16.14
CA PRO A 99 13.64 3.78 -16.63
C PRO A 99 13.76 3.90 -18.16
N GLU A 100 14.71 3.20 -18.78
CA GLU A 100 14.90 3.17 -20.23
C GLU A 100 13.74 2.53 -21.01
N LEU A 101 12.93 1.70 -20.35
CA LEU A 101 11.78 1.00 -20.92
C LEU A 101 10.45 1.60 -20.46
N SER A 102 10.47 2.50 -19.48
CA SER A 102 9.25 3.02 -18.89
C SER A 102 8.63 4.07 -19.78
N ARG A 103 7.38 3.83 -20.22
CA ARG A 103 6.58 4.83 -20.93
C ARG A 103 6.35 6.11 -20.13
N HIS A 104 6.45 6.04 -18.79
CA HIS A 104 6.32 7.20 -17.91
C HIS A 104 7.58 8.07 -17.88
N LEU A 105 8.68 7.62 -18.48
CA LEU A 105 9.95 8.33 -18.51
C LEU A 105 10.44 8.48 -19.95
N ARG A 106 9.52 8.71 -20.87
CA ARG A 106 9.78 9.05 -22.27
C ARG A 106 9.47 10.52 -22.51
N VAL A 107 10.25 11.13 -23.39
CA VAL A 107 10.01 12.50 -23.87
C VAL A 107 9.24 12.39 -25.17
N SER A 108 8.07 13.02 -25.23
CA SER A 108 7.28 13.12 -26.45
C SER A 108 6.99 14.59 -26.77
N ASP A 109 6.95 14.92 -28.05
CA ASP A 109 6.49 16.22 -28.51
C ASP A 109 5.00 16.43 -28.13
N PRO A 110 4.64 17.50 -27.41
CA PRO A 110 3.25 17.74 -27.03
C PRO A 110 2.29 18.03 -28.18
N GLN A 111 2.79 18.52 -29.33
CA GLN A 111 1.99 18.89 -30.50
C GLN A 111 1.92 17.76 -31.53
N THR A 112 3.06 17.14 -31.85
CA THR A 112 3.15 16.10 -32.89
C THR A 112 2.99 14.69 -32.32
N GLY A 113 3.20 14.50 -31.02
CA GLY A 113 3.22 13.18 -30.38
C GLY A 113 4.46 12.35 -30.71
N GLU A 114 5.45 12.91 -31.39
CA GLU A 114 6.69 12.24 -31.74
C GLU A 114 7.47 11.83 -30.48
N ASP A 115 7.95 10.58 -30.45
CA ASP A 115 8.67 10.01 -29.31
C ASP A 115 10.19 10.21 -29.47
N TYR A 116 10.77 11.10 -28.67
CA TYR A 116 12.19 11.40 -28.64
C TYR A 116 13.02 10.44 -27.79
N GLY A 117 12.39 9.40 -27.21
CA GLY A 117 13.07 8.36 -26.46
C GLY A 117 13.06 8.58 -24.94
N PRO A 118 13.80 7.74 -24.19
CA PRO A 118 13.77 7.76 -22.74
C PRO A 118 14.57 8.92 -22.15
N ILE A 119 14.05 9.51 -21.07
CA ILE A 119 14.74 10.51 -20.23
C ILE A 119 16.06 9.93 -19.68
N PHE A 120 16.07 8.63 -19.37
CA PHE A 120 17.23 7.94 -18.82
C PHE A 120 17.59 6.71 -19.64
N SER A 121 18.67 6.83 -20.42
CA SER A 121 19.21 5.75 -21.24
C SER A 121 19.91 4.65 -20.43
N LYS A 122 20.03 3.47 -21.03
CA LYS A 122 20.75 2.33 -20.46
C LYS A 122 22.27 2.53 -20.58
N ASP A 123 22.87 3.20 -19.61
CA ASP A 123 24.30 3.49 -19.57
C ASP A 123 25.03 2.78 -18.40
N ALA A 124 26.33 3.05 -18.26
CA ALA A 124 27.16 2.53 -17.17
C ALA A 124 26.77 3.09 -15.78
N LYS A 125 26.11 4.25 -15.74
CA LYS A 125 25.66 4.94 -14.51
C LYS A 125 24.28 4.50 -14.06
N ARG A 126 23.57 3.63 -14.81
CA ARG A 126 22.19 3.17 -14.53
C ARG A 126 21.96 2.64 -13.10
N ASN A 127 23.01 2.15 -12.45
CA ASN A 127 22.97 1.56 -11.10
C ASN A 127 23.55 2.48 -10.03
N TRP A 128 23.99 3.70 -10.35
CA TRP A 128 24.51 4.64 -9.37
C TRP A 128 23.37 5.22 -8.53
N VAL A 129 23.68 5.63 -7.30
CA VAL A 129 22.68 6.19 -6.37
C VAL A 129 22.07 7.45 -6.97
N GLU A 130 22.90 8.36 -7.48
CA GLU A 130 22.52 9.63 -8.10
C GLU A 130 21.55 9.41 -9.27
N ARG A 131 21.83 8.40 -10.11
CA ARG A 131 20.91 8.03 -11.21
C ARG A 131 19.58 7.54 -10.64
N LYS A 132 19.59 6.71 -9.60
CA LYS A 132 18.36 6.22 -8.98
C LYS A 132 17.57 7.33 -8.29
N LEU A 133 18.23 8.32 -7.70
CA LEU A 133 17.57 9.51 -7.15
C LEU A 133 16.89 10.34 -8.25
N ALA A 134 17.59 10.62 -9.35
CA ALA A 134 17.02 11.34 -10.48
C ALA A 134 15.81 10.63 -11.08
N VAL A 135 15.87 9.30 -11.24
CA VAL A 135 14.74 8.51 -11.73
C VAL A 135 13.55 8.56 -10.76
N ALA A 136 13.79 8.45 -9.46
CA ALA A 136 12.71 8.54 -8.46
C ALA A 136 12.03 9.92 -8.49
N HIS A 137 12.82 11.00 -8.56
CA HIS A 137 12.33 12.37 -8.68
C HIS A 137 11.49 12.55 -9.94
N ALA A 138 11.98 12.13 -11.11
CA ALA A 138 11.22 12.19 -12.36
C ALA A 138 9.90 11.39 -12.30
N LEU A 139 9.89 10.23 -11.64
CA LEU A 139 8.65 9.46 -11.46
C LEU A 139 7.66 10.22 -10.57
N LEU A 140 8.11 10.83 -9.48
CA LEU A 140 7.26 11.59 -8.56
C LEU A 140 6.66 12.85 -9.19
N THR A 141 7.28 13.39 -10.23
CA THR A 141 6.80 14.58 -10.95
C THR A 141 6.00 14.24 -12.21
N THR A 142 5.92 12.96 -12.61
CA THR A 142 5.28 12.55 -13.87
C THR A 142 4.00 11.71 -13.64
N PRO A 143 2.94 11.89 -14.46
CA PRO A 143 1.76 11.03 -14.40
C PRO A 143 2.06 9.55 -14.62
N PRO A 144 1.36 8.64 -13.92
CA PRO A 144 0.28 8.91 -12.97
C PRO A 144 0.75 9.15 -11.53
N PHE A 145 2.06 9.01 -11.25
CA PHE A 145 2.55 8.92 -9.87
C PHE A 145 2.53 10.26 -9.14
N ASN A 146 2.64 11.38 -9.85
CA ASN A 146 2.54 12.74 -9.27
C ASN A 146 1.19 13.08 -8.63
N ARG A 147 0.15 12.27 -8.90
CA ARG A 147 -1.18 12.43 -8.28
C ARG A 147 -1.44 11.46 -7.13
N LEU A 148 -0.48 10.61 -6.81
CA LEU A 148 -0.60 9.67 -5.71
C LEU A 148 -0.18 10.34 -4.39
N PRO A 149 -0.74 9.93 -3.24
CA PRO A 149 -0.36 10.44 -1.92
C PRO A 149 0.98 9.82 -1.48
N LEU A 150 2.05 10.09 -2.25
CA LEU A 150 3.37 9.53 -2.02
C LEU A 150 4.22 10.44 -1.13
N HIS A 151 5.05 9.79 -0.34
CA HIS A 151 5.94 10.42 0.62
C HIS A 151 7.34 9.81 0.50
N LEU A 152 8.34 10.61 0.83
CA LEU A 152 9.75 10.24 0.80
C LEU A 152 10.31 10.13 2.21
N ARG A 153 11.09 9.08 2.45
CA ARG A 153 11.91 8.98 3.65
C ARG A 153 13.32 8.54 3.29
N PHE A 154 14.30 9.29 3.74
CA PHE A 154 15.72 9.04 3.58
C PHE A 154 16.31 8.53 4.89
N PHE A 155 17.30 7.66 4.81
CA PHE A 155 17.98 7.12 6.00
C PHE A 155 19.47 7.44 6.05
N VAL A 156 19.96 8.17 5.04
CA VAL A 156 21.36 8.59 4.89
C VAL A 156 21.37 10.08 4.52
N GLN A 157 22.11 10.87 5.31
CA GLN A 157 22.20 12.33 5.15
C GLN A 157 22.62 12.73 3.73
N GLU A 158 23.73 12.18 3.23
CA GLU A 158 24.28 12.47 1.91
C GLU A 158 23.25 12.23 0.79
N VAL A 159 22.46 11.16 0.90
CA VAL A 159 21.42 10.81 -0.08
C VAL A 159 20.27 11.82 -0.06
N HIS A 160 19.88 12.29 1.12
CA HIS A 160 18.87 13.32 1.27
C HIS A 160 19.34 14.65 0.67
N GLU A 161 20.59 15.05 0.93
CA GLU A 161 21.19 16.27 0.36
C GLU A 161 21.29 16.22 -1.16
N MET A 162 21.75 15.08 -1.71
CA MET A 162 21.77 14.86 -3.16
C MET A 162 20.36 14.99 -3.77
N PHE A 163 19.34 14.43 -3.12
CA PHE A 163 17.97 14.53 -3.60
C PHE A 163 17.43 15.96 -3.51
N GLN A 164 17.68 16.67 -2.41
CA GLN A 164 17.32 18.09 -2.27
C GLN A 164 18.01 18.97 -3.31
N ALA A 165 19.25 18.65 -3.68
CA ALA A 165 19.96 19.39 -4.73
C ALA A 165 19.27 19.23 -6.10
N ILE A 166 18.78 18.03 -6.44
CA ILE A 166 18.00 17.77 -7.65
C ILE A 166 16.70 18.58 -7.65
N ASP A 167 16.01 18.64 -6.51
CA ASP A 167 14.75 19.38 -6.40
C ASP A 167 14.95 20.90 -6.48
N ARG A 168 16.06 21.42 -5.94
CA ARG A 168 16.41 22.86 -5.95
C ARG A 168 17.02 23.35 -7.27
N THR A 169 17.39 22.47 -8.19
CA THR A 169 18.06 22.88 -9.45
C THR A 169 17.23 23.82 -10.32
N ASP A 170 15.94 24.00 -10.02
CA ASP A 170 15.04 24.97 -10.66
C ASP A 170 15.05 26.38 -10.01
N SER A 171 15.64 26.55 -8.82
CA SER A 171 15.49 27.78 -8.01
C SER A 171 16.66 28.78 -8.07
N ARG A 172 17.72 28.55 -8.87
CA ARG A 172 18.85 29.50 -8.99
C ARG A 172 19.29 29.70 -10.44
N PRO A 173 19.22 30.94 -10.98
CA PRO A 173 19.95 31.27 -12.19
C PRO A 173 21.44 31.39 -11.82
N GLY A 174 22.25 30.43 -12.25
CA GLY A 174 23.71 30.60 -12.32
C GLY A 174 24.55 29.80 -11.32
N ARG A 175 25.06 28.65 -11.77
CA ARG A 175 26.49 28.38 -11.95
C ARG A 175 26.61 27.05 -12.69
N ARG A 176 27.20 27.05 -13.89
CA ARG A 176 27.50 25.82 -14.63
C ARG A 176 28.52 24.99 -13.84
N THR A 177 28.05 24.15 -12.93
CA THR A 177 28.83 23.00 -12.45
C THR A 177 28.72 21.87 -13.47
N LYS A 178 29.81 21.10 -13.59
CA LYS A 178 30.08 20.01 -14.56
C LYS A 178 28.84 19.34 -15.16
N LYS A 179 28.85 19.19 -16.51
CA LYS A 179 27.78 18.61 -17.36
C LYS A 179 26.90 17.59 -16.59
N PRO A 180 25.57 17.81 -16.46
CA PRO A 180 24.70 16.86 -15.80
C PRO A 180 24.84 15.49 -16.49
N THR A 181 24.91 14.43 -15.69
CA THR A 181 25.05 13.05 -16.17
C THR A 181 23.84 12.55 -16.96
N ASN A 182 22.81 13.39 -17.11
CA ASN A 182 21.54 13.10 -17.72
C ASN A 182 21.35 14.17 -18.80
N GLN A 183 21.68 13.86 -20.06
CA GLN A 183 21.46 14.80 -21.16
C GLN A 183 19.96 15.18 -21.21
N GLY A 184 19.66 16.47 -21.17
CA GLY A 184 18.34 17.02 -21.50
C GLY A 184 17.22 16.89 -20.47
N TRP A 185 17.45 16.28 -19.29
CA TRP A 185 16.41 16.24 -18.24
C TRP A 185 16.50 17.47 -17.33
N ASN A 186 15.42 18.26 -17.29
CA ASN A 186 15.23 19.31 -16.29
C ASN A 186 14.26 18.82 -15.19
N PRO A 187 14.69 18.73 -13.92
CA PRO A 187 13.82 18.33 -12.82
C PRO A 187 12.67 19.33 -12.65
N LEU A 188 11.43 18.83 -12.58
CA LEU A 188 10.27 19.64 -12.21
C LEU A 188 10.16 19.73 -10.68
N PRO A 189 9.67 20.84 -10.10
CA PRO A 189 9.52 20.92 -8.66
C PRO A 189 8.57 19.83 -8.15
N LEU A 190 8.92 19.21 -7.02
CA LEU A 190 8.00 18.30 -6.35
C LEU A 190 6.74 19.03 -5.88
N ASP A 191 5.62 18.32 -5.91
CA ASP A 191 4.40 18.83 -5.32
C ASP A 191 4.60 19.05 -3.80
N GLN A 192 4.20 20.22 -3.30
CA GLN A 192 4.36 20.65 -1.91
C GLN A 192 3.82 19.66 -0.85
N ASN A 193 2.93 18.74 -1.22
CA ASN A 193 2.38 17.73 -0.30
C ASN A 193 3.21 16.42 -0.27
N ILE A 194 4.17 16.24 -1.19
CA ILE A 194 5.14 15.15 -1.09
C ILE A 194 6.10 15.50 0.04
N THR A 195 5.85 14.92 1.21
CA THR A 195 6.73 15.12 2.36
C THR A 195 8.06 14.42 2.14
N SER A 196 9.17 15.12 2.39
CA SER A 196 10.53 14.56 2.44
C SER A 196 11.06 14.59 3.86
N VAL A 197 11.32 13.41 4.42
CA VAL A 197 11.80 13.28 5.80
C VAL A 197 13.16 12.56 5.81
N LEU A 198 14.11 13.09 6.57
CA LEU A 198 15.35 12.40 6.90
C LEU A 198 15.20 11.69 8.24
N ASP A 199 15.31 10.37 8.24
CA ASP A 199 15.23 9.50 9.41
C ASP A 199 16.56 8.77 9.64
N LEU A 200 17.47 9.40 10.39
CA LEU A 200 18.76 8.81 10.72
C LEU A 200 18.65 7.58 11.66
N GLY A 201 17.44 7.31 12.18
CA GLY A 201 17.08 6.09 12.90
C GLY A 201 17.18 4.81 12.06
N GLY A 202 17.20 4.94 10.73
CA GLY A 202 17.04 3.82 9.81
C GLY A 202 15.64 3.22 9.88
N VAL A 203 15.41 2.12 9.13
CA VAL A 203 14.10 1.45 9.15
C VAL A 203 13.80 0.75 10.47
N SER A 204 14.83 0.28 11.18
CA SER A 204 14.69 -0.45 12.45
C SER A 204 14.69 0.45 13.69
N GLY A 205 15.11 1.71 13.58
CA GLY A 205 15.29 2.61 14.72
C GLY A 205 16.50 2.27 15.60
N THR A 206 17.33 1.31 15.19
CA THR A 206 18.40 0.75 16.04
C THR A 206 19.66 1.62 16.08
N THR A 207 19.76 2.68 15.28
CA THR A 207 20.93 3.57 15.27
C THR A 207 20.94 4.52 16.47
N GLY A 208 19.81 4.72 17.16
CA GLY A 208 19.66 5.70 18.24
C GLY A 208 19.53 7.16 17.77
N LEU A 209 19.84 7.46 16.50
CA LEU A 209 19.94 8.83 15.96
C LEU A 209 18.59 9.49 15.63
N ARG A 210 17.46 8.84 15.92
CA ARG A 210 16.14 9.41 15.65
C ARG A 210 15.73 10.47 16.68
N ARG A 211 16.23 10.39 17.91
CA ARG A 211 15.85 11.26 19.03
C ARG A 211 16.36 12.70 18.90
N GLU A 212 17.52 12.90 18.26
CA GLU A 212 18.25 14.18 18.32
C GLU A 212 18.30 14.93 16.98
N SER A 213 18.18 14.23 15.84
CA SER A 213 18.53 14.77 14.51
C SER A 213 17.49 14.58 13.40
N THR A 214 16.29 14.08 13.72
CA THR A 214 15.25 13.76 12.73
C THR A 214 14.00 14.63 12.93
N GLN A 215 13.75 15.58 12.03
CA GLN A 215 12.50 16.36 12.02
C GLN A 215 11.40 15.63 11.24
N GLY A 216 10.16 15.61 11.78
CA GLY A 216 8.99 15.07 11.09
C GLY A 216 8.69 13.59 11.28
N VAL A 217 9.44 12.87 12.13
CA VAL A 217 9.11 11.49 12.54
C VAL A 217 8.44 11.48 13.91
N ARG A 218 7.23 10.89 13.99
CA ARG A 218 6.45 10.83 15.24
C ARG A 218 7.05 9.91 16.29
N SER A 219 7.47 8.71 15.88
CA SER A 219 8.10 7.75 16.81
C SER A 219 9.55 8.14 17.04
N LYS A 220 9.96 8.30 18.30
CA LYS A 220 11.36 8.60 18.65
C LYS A 220 12.26 7.36 18.65
N GLU A 221 11.67 6.16 18.66
CA GLU A 221 12.38 4.88 18.79
C GLU A 221 11.75 3.77 17.94
N GLY A 222 12.44 2.63 17.87
CA GLY A 222 11.90 1.41 17.28
C GLY A 222 11.75 1.46 15.76
N PRO A 223 11.23 0.38 15.15
CA PRO A 223 11.06 0.31 13.71
C PRO A 223 10.09 1.38 13.20
N ILE A 224 10.20 1.71 11.92
CA ILE A 224 9.20 2.56 11.28
C ILE A 224 7.80 1.94 11.43
N ASP A 225 6.79 2.78 11.71
CA ASP A 225 5.41 2.32 11.77
C ASP A 225 4.92 1.94 10.37
N VAL A 226 4.48 0.69 10.24
CA VAL A 226 3.87 0.12 9.03
C VAL A 226 2.41 -0.29 9.26
N SER A 227 1.90 -0.09 10.48
CA SER A 227 0.54 -0.44 10.88
C SER A 227 -0.46 0.66 10.56
N ASP A 228 0.00 1.92 10.54
CA ASP A 228 -0.82 3.08 10.27
C ASP A 228 -2.07 3.15 11.18
N THR A 229 -1.87 2.69 12.41
CA THR A 229 -2.88 2.60 13.46
C THR A 229 -3.32 3.99 13.90
N ASP A 230 -2.39 4.92 14.01
CA ASP A 230 -2.63 6.34 14.31
C ASP A 230 -3.72 6.94 13.43
N PHE A 231 -3.69 6.68 12.11
CA PHE A 231 -4.72 7.19 11.20
C PHE A 231 -5.97 6.34 11.27
N ARG A 232 -5.84 5.01 11.10
CA ARG A 232 -6.98 4.08 10.98
C ARG A 232 -7.89 4.08 12.19
N HIS A 233 -7.31 4.09 13.39
CA HIS A 233 -8.03 4.04 14.66
C HIS A 233 -8.19 5.41 15.31
N SER A 234 -7.82 6.49 14.62
CA SER A 234 -8.02 7.85 15.13
C SER A 234 -9.50 8.13 15.41
N GLU A 235 -9.74 9.08 16.32
CA GLU A 235 -11.08 9.62 16.54
C GLU A 235 -11.67 10.24 15.26
N SER A 236 -10.83 10.81 14.39
CA SER A 236 -11.25 11.41 13.12
C SER A 236 -11.73 10.40 12.09
N VAL A 237 -11.32 9.13 12.17
CA VAL A 237 -11.68 8.08 11.21
C VAL A 237 -12.58 7.04 11.88
N TRP A 238 -12.04 6.26 12.82
CA TRP A 238 -12.78 5.18 13.48
C TRP A 238 -13.80 5.71 14.48
N GLY A 239 -13.43 6.69 15.31
CA GLY A 239 -14.36 7.30 16.28
C GLY A 239 -15.59 7.91 15.61
N LYS A 240 -15.42 8.57 14.45
CA LYS A 240 -16.54 9.06 13.64
C LYS A 240 -17.42 7.95 13.10
N TRP A 241 -16.84 6.85 12.63
CA TRP A 241 -17.62 5.70 12.22
C TRP A 241 -18.44 5.15 13.39
N LYS A 242 -17.85 4.98 14.58
CA LYS A 242 -18.57 4.51 15.76
C LYS A 242 -19.76 5.40 16.12
N LYS A 243 -19.61 6.72 16.01
CA LYS A 243 -20.73 7.66 16.22
C LYS A 243 -21.80 7.54 15.13
N ALA A 244 -21.41 7.29 13.88
CA ALA A 244 -22.35 7.03 12.80
C ALA A 244 -23.10 5.70 12.99
N GLU A 245 -22.40 4.65 13.39
CA GLU A 245 -22.94 3.33 13.72
C GLU A 245 -23.97 3.40 14.86
N GLN A 246 -23.68 4.15 15.93
CA GLN A 246 -24.64 4.38 17.02
C GLN A 246 -25.94 5.03 16.54
N ARG A 247 -25.86 6.00 15.62
CA ARG A 247 -27.05 6.65 15.05
C ARG A 247 -27.88 5.69 14.21
N LEU A 248 -27.22 4.86 13.40
CA LEU A 248 -27.87 3.81 12.60
C LEU A 248 -28.56 2.79 13.51
N ALA A 249 -27.91 2.36 14.60
CA ALA A 249 -28.48 1.45 15.58
C ALA A 249 -29.70 2.05 16.30
N ALA A 250 -29.72 3.38 16.49
CA ALA A 250 -30.88 4.11 17.02
C ALA A 250 -31.98 4.36 15.96
N GLY A 251 -31.91 3.74 14.78
CA GLY A 251 -32.91 3.87 13.71
C GLY A 251 -32.83 5.17 12.89
N HIS A 252 -31.79 5.99 13.07
CA HIS A 252 -31.63 7.24 12.34
C HIS A 252 -30.91 7.02 11.02
N ALA A 253 -31.51 7.43 9.91
CA ALA A 253 -30.86 7.43 8.60
C ALA A 253 -29.72 8.45 8.53
N ILE A 254 -28.66 8.11 7.80
CA ILE A 254 -27.57 9.03 7.46
C ILE A 254 -27.85 9.57 6.05
N ALA A 255 -28.03 10.89 5.94
CA ALA A 255 -28.25 11.57 4.68
C ALA A 255 -26.97 12.23 4.17
N CYS A 256 -26.85 12.32 2.85
CA CYS A 256 -25.76 13.02 2.17
C CYS A 256 -25.93 14.53 2.24
N GLU A 257 -24.93 15.26 2.73
CA GLU A 257 -24.95 16.73 2.80
C GLU A 257 -24.81 17.43 1.42
N GLN A 258 -24.80 16.69 0.32
CA GLN A 258 -24.74 17.25 -1.04
C GLN A 258 -26.05 17.08 -1.82
N CYS A 259 -26.66 15.90 -1.77
CA CYS A 259 -27.90 15.62 -2.48
C CYS A 259 -29.11 15.37 -1.56
N SER A 260 -28.91 15.41 -0.24
CA SER A 260 -29.92 15.15 0.80
C SER A 260 -30.55 13.74 0.77
N GLN A 261 -30.09 12.85 -0.10
CA GLN A 261 -30.58 11.47 -0.17
C GLN A 261 -29.91 10.58 0.90
N ALA A 262 -30.61 9.50 1.27
CA ALA A 262 -30.09 8.51 2.19
C ALA A 262 -28.82 7.81 1.66
N ILE A 263 -27.92 7.48 2.58
CA ILE A 263 -26.66 6.80 2.28
C ILE A 263 -26.78 5.31 2.65
N ASP A 264 -26.39 4.44 1.71
CA ASP A 264 -26.19 3.02 1.99
C ASP A 264 -24.89 2.81 2.79
N CYS A 265 -24.97 2.79 4.12
CA CYS A 265 -23.81 2.59 4.99
C CYS A 265 -23.26 1.16 5.02
N THR A 266 -23.85 0.20 4.28
CA THR A 266 -23.35 -1.18 4.22
C THR A 266 -22.12 -1.32 3.34
N LYS A 267 -21.97 -0.42 2.35
CA LYS A 267 -20.85 -0.41 1.39
C LYS A 267 -19.85 0.67 1.75
N HIS A 268 -18.62 0.28 2.04
CA HIS A 268 -17.58 1.22 2.45
C HIS A 268 -17.26 2.32 1.42
N LEU A 269 -17.44 2.08 0.11
CA LEU A 269 -17.21 3.09 -0.95
C LEU A 269 -18.46 3.83 -1.41
N SER A 270 -19.65 3.60 -0.83
CA SER A 270 -20.83 4.39 -1.18
C SER A 270 -20.74 5.82 -0.60
N PHE A 271 -19.94 6.02 0.46
CA PHE A 271 -19.89 7.29 1.19
C PHE A 271 -18.52 7.60 1.80
N ALA A 272 -18.32 8.88 2.06
CA ALA A 272 -17.17 9.43 2.75
C ALA A 272 -17.60 10.16 4.01
N LEU A 273 -16.83 9.94 5.08
CA LEU A 273 -16.81 10.79 6.27
C LEU A 273 -15.53 11.64 6.17
N CYS A 274 -15.60 12.93 6.50
CA CYS A 274 -14.39 13.75 6.55
C CYS A 274 -13.37 13.16 7.55
N PRO A 275 -12.10 12.90 7.17
CA PRO A 275 -11.11 12.27 8.04
C PRO A 275 -10.18 13.26 8.75
N LEU A 276 -10.41 14.58 8.64
CA LEU A 276 -9.50 15.60 9.18
C LEU A 276 -9.67 15.76 10.69
N GLU A 277 -10.71 16.49 11.10
CA GLU A 277 -10.92 16.87 12.49
C GLU A 277 -12.00 16.03 13.17
N PRO A 278 -11.81 15.53 14.41
CA PRO A 278 -12.81 14.73 15.13
C PRO A 278 -14.19 15.36 15.22
N SER A 279 -14.24 16.70 15.30
CA SER A 279 -15.46 17.50 15.41
C SER A 279 -16.25 17.60 14.09
N CYS A 280 -15.58 17.46 12.94
CA CYS A 280 -16.24 17.63 11.64
C CYS A 280 -17.21 16.47 11.35
N ARG A 281 -18.49 16.79 11.13
CA ARG A 281 -19.53 15.80 10.86
C ARG A 281 -19.88 15.61 9.39
N TYR A 282 -19.15 16.29 8.51
CA TYR A 282 -19.40 16.27 7.08
C TYR A 282 -19.46 14.85 6.53
N THR A 283 -20.62 14.51 5.98
CA THR A 283 -20.92 13.20 5.42
C THR A 283 -21.59 13.32 4.06
N ALA A 284 -21.10 12.58 3.06
CA ALA A 284 -21.68 12.61 1.71
C ALA A 284 -21.48 11.28 0.99
N HIS A 285 -22.28 10.99 -0.04
CA HIS A 285 -21.93 9.94 -1.00
C HIS A 285 -20.55 10.22 -1.58
N LEU A 286 -19.78 9.15 -1.80
CA LEU A 286 -18.41 9.28 -2.31
C LEU A 286 -18.42 9.92 -3.71
N SER A 287 -19.40 9.55 -4.54
CA SER A 287 -19.63 10.14 -5.86
C SER A 287 -20.01 11.63 -5.80
N CYS A 288 -20.89 12.04 -4.88
CA CYS A 288 -21.25 13.43 -4.70
C CYS A 288 -20.05 14.29 -4.24
N LEU A 289 -19.24 13.77 -3.32
CA LEU A 289 -18.01 14.44 -2.92
C LEU A 289 -17.03 14.52 -4.11
N ALA A 290 -16.86 13.45 -4.87
CA ALA A 290 -16.01 13.45 -6.06
C ALA A 290 -16.45 14.52 -7.07
N ALA A 291 -17.73 14.54 -7.44
CA ALA A 291 -18.31 15.51 -8.37
C ALA A 291 -18.07 16.95 -7.92
N LYS A 292 -18.22 17.22 -6.61
CA LYS A 292 -17.95 18.53 -6.04
C LYS A 292 -16.48 18.94 -6.15
N LEU A 293 -15.56 18.03 -5.86
CA LEU A 293 -14.12 18.28 -5.96
C LEU A 293 -13.64 18.36 -7.42
N LEU A 294 -14.43 17.84 -8.36
CA LEU A 294 -14.12 17.83 -9.80
C LEU A 294 -14.77 18.97 -10.60
N LYS A 295 -15.55 19.86 -9.97
CA LYS A 295 -16.37 20.88 -10.66
C LYS A 295 -15.58 21.75 -11.67
N GLN A 296 -14.26 21.87 -11.53
CA GLN A 296 -13.37 22.63 -12.43
C GLN A 296 -12.19 21.79 -12.96
N SER A 297 -12.29 20.46 -12.95
CA SER A 297 -11.21 19.54 -13.31
C SER A 297 -11.59 18.71 -14.54
N THR A 298 -10.66 18.56 -15.48
CA THR A 298 -10.79 17.63 -16.62
C THR A 298 -10.41 16.18 -16.25
N HIS A 299 -9.93 15.94 -15.03
CA HIS A 299 -9.56 14.62 -14.57
C HIS A 299 -10.76 13.80 -14.10
N ILE A 300 -10.67 12.48 -14.26
CA ILE A 300 -11.68 11.52 -13.78
C ILE A 300 -11.65 11.38 -12.26
N LEU A 301 -10.45 11.41 -11.66
CA LEU A 301 -10.26 11.24 -10.23
C LEU A 301 -9.94 12.58 -9.56
N PRO A 302 -10.66 12.94 -8.47
CA PRO A 302 -10.28 14.09 -7.66
C PRO A 302 -8.85 13.92 -7.16
N HIS A 303 -8.12 15.02 -7.08
CA HIS A 303 -6.81 15.05 -6.42
C HIS A 303 -6.95 15.60 -5.02
N ARG A 304 -7.49 16.82 -4.92
CA ARG A 304 -7.58 17.62 -3.69
C ARG A 304 -8.80 18.53 -3.71
N GLY A 305 -9.12 19.09 -2.55
CA GLY A 305 -9.98 20.26 -2.43
C GLY A 305 -10.30 20.57 -0.97
N LEU A 306 -11.38 21.30 -0.72
CA LEU A 306 -11.76 21.68 0.64
C LEU A 306 -12.96 20.86 1.12
N CYS A 307 -12.94 20.44 2.37
CA CYS A 307 -14.11 19.83 3.00
C CYS A 307 -15.26 20.84 3.05
N PRO A 308 -16.47 20.51 2.56
CA PRO A 308 -17.58 21.47 2.61
C PRO A 308 -18.04 21.80 4.03
N GLY A 309 -17.87 20.89 4.99
CA GLY A 309 -18.17 21.13 6.41
C GLY A 309 -17.08 21.94 7.12
N CYS A 310 -15.90 21.36 7.36
CA CYS A 310 -14.85 22.03 8.15
C CYS A 310 -13.92 22.97 7.36
N LYS A 311 -14.06 23.04 6.03
CA LYS A 311 -13.17 23.80 5.13
C LYS A 311 -11.69 23.39 5.14
N GLY A 312 -11.31 22.35 5.88
CA GLY A 312 -9.96 21.80 5.87
C GLY A 312 -9.56 21.23 4.50
N LYS A 313 -8.26 21.21 4.23
CA LYS A 313 -7.66 20.69 3.00
C LYS A 313 -7.79 19.16 2.96
N LEU A 314 -8.55 18.65 1.99
CA LEU A 314 -8.74 17.24 1.73
C LEU A 314 -7.81 16.76 0.61
N GLU A 315 -7.22 15.59 0.83
CA GLU A 315 -6.61 14.79 -0.22
C GLU A 315 -7.51 13.60 -0.55
N TRP A 316 -7.75 13.36 -1.84
CA TRP A 316 -8.61 12.27 -2.26
C TRP A 316 -8.10 10.91 -1.79
N GLY A 317 -6.78 10.70 -1.85
CA GLY A 317 -6.15 9.49 -1.33
C GLY A 317 -6.45 9.24 0.16
N GLN A 318 -6.51 10.29 0.97
CA GLN A 318 -6.85 10.20 2.39
C GLN A 318 -8.32 9.82 2.62
N ILE A 319 -9.24 10.34 1.80
CA ILE A 319 -10.66 9.95 1.82
C ILE A 319 -10.80 8.46 1.53
N ILE A 320 -10.18 7.98 0.44
CA ILE A 320 -10.25 6.57 0.05
C ILE A 320 -9.63 5.68 1.12
N ARG A 321 -8.44 6.05 1.65
CA ARG A 321 -7.79 5.37 2.77
C ARG A 321 -8.72 5.25 3.99
N ALA A 322 -9.45 6.31 4.34
CA ALA A 322 -10.41 6.31 5.46
C ALA A 322 -11.60 5.38 5.20
N CYS A 323 -12.10 5.29 3.96
CA CYS A 323 -13.15 4.34 3.59
C CYS A 323 -12.70 2.88 3.77
N TYR A 324 -11.48 2.56 3.35
CA TYR A 324 -10.91 1.23 3.54
C TYR A 324 -10.57 0.94 5.01
N ALA A 325 -10.01 1.91 5.74
CA ALA A 325 -9.76 1.78 7.18
C ALA A 325 -11.03 1.43 7.97
N ARG A 326 -12.15 2.09 7.63
CA ARG A 326 -13.47 1.76 8.19
C ARG A 326 -13.89 0.33 7.85
N GLN A 327 -13.76 -0.09 6.59
CA GLN A 327 -14.12 -1.46 6.19
C GLN A 327 -13.30 -2.51 6.96
N GLU A 328 -11.99 -2.28 7.09
CA GLU A 328 -11.07 -3.16 7.81
C GLU A 328 -11.45 -3.26 9.29
N GLY A 329 -11.75 -2.13 9.94
CA GLY A 329 -12.18 -2.11 11.33
C GLY A 329 -13.50 -2.86 11.55
N ILE A 330 -14.50 -2.66 10.69
CA ILE A 330 -15.78 -3.39 10.75
C ILE A 330 -15.55 -4.89 10.60
N GLN A 331 -14.69 -5.28 9.66
CA GLN A 331 -14.37 -6.69 9.43
C GLN A 331 -13.63 -7.29 10.64
N ALA A 332 -12.72 -6.54 11.26
CA ALA A 332 -11.99 -6.99 12.44
C ALA A 332 -12.93 -7.25 13.63
N GLU A 333 -13.86 -6.31 13.92
CA GLU A 333 -14.86 -6.49 14.99
C GLU A 333 -15.77 -7.69 14.72
N ARG A 334 -16.21 -7.89 13.47
CA ARG A 334 -17.00 -9.07 13.07
C ARG A 334 -16.23 -10.38 13.27
N GLU A 335 -14.96 -10.41 12.89
CA GLU A 335 -14.11 -11.58 13.09
C GLU A 335 -13.87 -11.88 14.57
N GLU A 336 -13.70 -10.84 15.39
CA GLU A 336 -13.54 -10.98 16.84
C GLU A 336 -14.83 -11.51 17.49
N ALA A 337 -15.99 -10.94 17.16
CA ALA A 337 -17.28 -11.43 17.62
C ALA A 337 -17.53 -12.89 17.21
N ALA A 338 -17.20 -13.26 15.98
CA ALA A 338 -17.32 -14.63 15.50
C ALA A 338 -16.39 -15.61 16.26
N LYS A 339 -15.16 -15.18 16.60
CA LYS A 339 -14.24 -15.98 17.43
C LYS A 339 -14.78 -16.15 18.84
N ALA A 340 -15.29 -15.07 19.46
CA ALA A 340 -15.88 -15.11 20.79
C ALA A 340 -17.11 -16.05 20.85
N ALA A 341 -18.00 -15.98 19.85
CA ALA A 341 -19.15 -16.87 19.73
C ALA A 341 -18.71 -18.35 19.63
N ARG A 342 -17.73 -18.66 18.78
CA ARG A 342 -17.17 -20.03 18.66
C ARG A 342 -16.56 -20.53 19.96
N GLN A 343 -15.89 -19.67 20.72
CA GLN A 343 -15.32 -20.01 22.02
C GLN A 343 -16.42 -20.26 23.07
N ALA A 344 -17.47 -19.44 23.09
CA ALA A 344 -18.63 -19.62 23.97
C ALA A 344 -19.37 -20.93 23.69
N SER A 345 -19.62 -21.27 22.41
CA SER A 345 -20.24 -22.54 22.02
C SER A 345 -19.40 -23.75 22.44
N ARG A 346 -18.07 -23.69 22.29
CA ARG A 346 -17.15 -24.75 22.76
C ARG A 346 -17.17 -24.92 24.28
N LYS A 347 -17.22 -23.82 25.03
CA LYS A 347 -17.31 -23.85 26.51
C LYS A 347 -18.64 -24.43 26.98
N SER A 348 -19.75 -24.07 26.31
CA SER A 348 -21.07 -24.64 26.58
C SER A 348 -21.11 -26.15 26.32
N ARG A 349 -20.55 -26.61 25.18
CA ARG A 349 -20.49 -28.04 24.85
C ARG A 349 -19.67 -28.84 25.88
N ARG A 350 -18.50 -28.33 26.28
CA ARG A 350 -17.68 -28.96 27.34
C ARG A 350 -18.37 -29.03 28.70
N ARG A 351 -19.19 -28.03 29.05
CA ARG A 351 -19.98 -28.06 30.28
C ARG A 351 -21.08 -29.11 30.22
N LYS A 352 -21.78 -29.24 29.09
CA LYS A 352 -22.77 -30.31 28.89
C LYS A 352 -22.16 -31.70 28.92
N GLU A 353 -20.98 -31.88 28.32
CA GLU A 353 -20.22 -33.14 28.36
C GLU A 353 -19.71 -33.46 29.79
N ALA A 354 -19.41 -32.43 30.61
CA ALA A 354 -19.03 -32.59 32.01
C ALA A 354 -20.22 -32.91 32.94
N ASP A 355 -21.38 -32.28 32.74
CA ASP A 355 -22.62 -32.61 33.48
C ASP A 355 -23.10 -34.03 33.14
N GLN A 356 -23.01 -34.44 31.86
CA GLN A 356 -23.38 -35.80 31.44
C GLN A 356 -22.45 -36.90 31.98
N THR A 357 -21.26 -36.54 32.47
CA THR A 357 -20.33 -37.50 33.10
C THR A 357 -20.43 -37.51 34.63
N SER A 358 -21.22 -36.62 35.24
CA SER A 358 -21.52 -36.65 36.68
C SER A 358 -22.90 -37.21 37.04
N ASP A 359 -23.77 -37.47 36.05
CA ASP A 359 -25.17 -37.85 36.26
C ASP A 359 -25.51 -39.24 35.69
N SER A 360 -24.57 -40.19 35.83
CA SER A 360 -24.87 -41.61 35.64
C SER A 360 -25.20 -42.27 36.98
N GLU A 361 -26.24 -41.78 37.64
CA GLU A 361 -27.09 -42.56 38.55
C GLU A 361 -28.50 -41.92 38.58
N GLN A 362 -29.38 -42.49 37.74
CA GLN A 362 -30.86 -42.52 37.81
C GLN A 362 -31.74 -41.59 36.93
N GLU A 363 -32.35 -42.30 35.96
CA GLU A 363 -33.74 -42.23 35.44
C GLU A 363 -34.18 -41.23 34.34
N GLU A 364 -34.83 -41.84 33.33
CA GLU A 364 -35.54 -41.27 32.19
C GLU A 364 -36.73 -40.38 32.59
N VAL A 365 -36.99 -39.28 31.86
CA VAL A 365 -38.32 -38.95 31.29
C VAL A 365 -38.17 -38.08 30.03
N ILE A 366 -39.02 -38.39 29.04
CA ILE A 366 -39.22 -37.83 27.70
C ILE A 366 -39.62 -36.33 27.70
N GLY A 367 -39.14 -35.58 26.70
CA GLY A 367 -39.72 -34.27 26.35
C GLY A 367 -39.02 -33.55 25.20
N ALA A 368 -39.63 -33.55 24.02
CA ALA A 368 -39.18 -32.78 22.86
C ALA A 368 -39.23 -31.25 23.12
N SER A 369 -38.21 -30.50 22.67
CA SER A 369 -38.34 -29.06 22.45
C SER A 369 -37.44 -28.56 21.34
N THR A 370 -38.13 -27.96 20.38
CA THR A 370 -37.73 -27.27 19.16
C THR A 370 -36.95 -25.97 19.44
N VAL A 371 -35.61 -25.98 19.34
CA VAL A 371 -34.81 -24.74 19.21
C VAL A 371 -33.52 -24.99 18.38
N ALA A 372 -33.64 -25.70 17.26
CA ALA A 372 -32.49 -26.04 16.40
C ALA A 372 -32.60 -25.55 14.94
N GLN A 373 -33.57 -24.69 14.62
CA GLN A 373 -33.86 -24.32 13.22
C GLN A 373 -33.74 -22.82 12.86
N SER A 374 -33.12 -21.98 13.70
CA SER A 374 -33.03 -20.54 13.39
C SER A 374 -31.63 -19.94 13.28
N ILE A 375 -30.58 -20.75 13.08
CA ILE A 375 -29.22 -20.21 12.83
C ILE A 375 -28.53 -20.93 11.65
N THR A 376 -29.26 -21.14 10.56
CA THR A 376 -28.70 -21.70 9.31
C THR A 376 -29.12 -20.88 8.10
N ALA A 377 -29.15 -19.55 8.23
CA ALA A 377 -29.40 -18.64 7.10
C ALA A 377 -28.60 -17.36 7.30
N LEU A 378 -27.32 -17.41 6.92
CA LEU A 378 -26.48 -16.32 6.39
C LEU A 378 -25.03 -16.82 6.32
N SER A 379 -24.82 -17.85 5.50
CA SER A 379 -23.48 -18.23 5.06
C SER A 379 -23.11 -17.32 3.90
N LEU A 380 -22.44 -16.20 4.20
CA LEU A 380 -21.64 -15.49 3.19
C LEU A 380 -20.19 -15.84 3.45
N GLU A 381 -19.59 -16.41 2.41
CA GLU A 381 -18.26 -17.00 2.41
C GLU A 381 -17.21 -16.02 2.92
N THR A 382 -16.56 -16.36 4.04
CA THR A 382 -15.31 -15.72 4.46
C THR A 382 -14.23 -15.93 3.38
N PRO A 383 -13.57 -14.87 2.88
CA PRO A 383 -12.44 -15.03 1.98
C PRO A 383 -11.26 -15.67 2.74
N PRO A 384 -10.45 -16.52 2.08
CA PRO A 384 -9.26 -17.08 2.70
C PRO A 384 -8.22 -15.97 2.93
N LYS A 385 -7.57 -16.01 4.10
CA LYS A 385 -6.39 -15.19 4.41
C LYS A 385 -5.29 -15.47 3.38
N ARG A 386 -5.06 -14.55 2.45
CA ARG A 386 -3.86 -14.54 1.61
C ARG A 386 -2.77 -13.70 2.27
N SER A 387 -1.73 -14.38 2.73
CA SER A 387 -0.45 -13.78 3.10
C SER A 387 0.06 -12.88 1.96
N LEU A 388 0.34 -11.61 2.24
CA LEU A 388 0.98 -10.64 1.33
C LEU A 388 2.45 -11.01 0.97
N GLU A 389 2.86 -12.26 1.20
CA GLU A 389 4.26 -12.69 1.35
C GLU A 389 4.97 -13.07 0.05
N ARG A 390 4.29 -13.11 -1.10
CA ARG A 390 4.93 -13.39 -2.40
C ARG A 390 5.00 -12.14 -3.28
N THR A 391 6.22 -11.82 -3.74
CA THR A 391 6.50 -10.69 -4.64
C THR A 391 6.52 -11.17 -6.10
N ALA A 392 6.08 -10.31 -7.03
CA ALA A 392 6.03 -10.65 -8.47
C ALA A 392 7.44 -10.90 -9.07
N SER A 393 8.48 -10.40 -8.41
CA SER A 393 9.88 -10.70 -8.74
C SER A 393 10.20 -12.19 -8.64
N ASP A 394 9.55 -12.93 -7.73
CA ASP A 394 9.76 -14.37 -7.53
C ASP A 394 9.15 -15.19 -8.68
N THR A 395 7.96 -14.81 -9.13
CA THR A 395 7.24 -15.47 -10.25
C THR A 395 7.88 -15.20 -11.61
N LEU A 396 8.42 -14.00 -11.83
CA LEU A 396 9.11 -13.68 -13.10
C LEU A 396 10.46 -14.40 -13.23
N THR A 397 11.16 -14.62 -12.12
CA THR A 397 12.38 -15.45 -12.12
C THR A 397 12.09 -16.92 -12.34
N GLU A 398 10.95 -17.44 -11.85
CA GLU A 398 10.53 -18.83 -12.03
C GLU A 398 10.13 -19.11 -13.49
N SER A 399 9.38 -18.21 -14.12
CA SER A 399 9.00 -18.29 -15.54
C SER A 399 10.22 -18.21 -16.47
N ALA A 400 11.18 -17.32 -16.17
CA ALA A 400 12.41 -17.21 -16.95
C ALA A 400 13.33 -18.44 -16.80
N ASN A 401 13.32 -19.10 -15.63
CA ASN A 401 14.08 -20.32 -15.41
C ASN A 401 13.45 -21.55 -16.05
N ARG A 402 12.10 -21.66 -16.08
CA ARG A 402 11.42 -22.73 -16.84
C ARG A 402 11.69 -22.64 -18.34
N SER A 403 11.75 -21.43 -18.89
CA SER A 403 12.11 -21.21 -20.31
C SER A 403 13.57 -21.51 -20.62
N LYS A 404 14.50 -21.30 -19.66
CA LYS A 404 15.92 -21.67 -19.82
C LYS A 404 16.17 -23.16 -19.65
N GLN A 405 15.47 -23.83 -18.73
CA GLN A 405 15.56 -25.28 -18.55
C GLN A 405 14.94 -26.05 -19.73
N ARG A 406 13.87 -25.53 -20.36
CA ARG A 406 13.36 -26.07 -21.63
C ARG A 406 14.39 -25.97 -22.75
N ARG A 407 14.96 -24.78 -22.98
CA ARG A 407 16.00 -24.58 -24.00
C ARG A 407 17.28 -25.40 -23.79
N ALA A 408 17.63 -25.73 -22.54
CA ALA A 408 18.76 -26.60 -22.25
C ALA A 408 18.48 -28.08 -22.55
N ARG A 409 17.24 -28.55 -22.30
CA ARG A 409 16.81 -29.92 -22.62
C ARG A 409 16.62 -30.13 -24.13
N ASP A 410 16.09 -29.13 -24.83
CA ASP A 410 15.94 -29.20 -26.29
C ASP A 410 17.32 -29.26 -26.98
N HIS A 411 18.35 -28.64 -26.38
CA HIS A 411 19.72 -28.66 -26.92
C HIS A 411 20.51 -29.94 -26.60
N GLU A 412 20.12 -30.69 -25.56
CA GLU A 412 20.66 -32.03 -25.24
C GLU A 412 20.04 -33.13 -26.13
N GLN A 413 18.81 -32.95 -26.61
CA GLN A 413 18.15 -33.91 -27.50
C GLN A 413 18.60 -33.80 -28.96
N ASP A 414 19.10 -32.64 -29.41
CA ASP A 414 19.61 -32.44 -30.77
C ASP A 414 21.07 -32.92 -30.96
N ASN A 415 21.71 -33.48 -29.91
CA ASN A 415 23.12 -33.89 -29.95
C ASN A 415 23.33 -35.40 -29.70
N GLU A 416 22.26 -36.19 -29.65
CA GLU A 416 22.27 -37.67 -29.59
C GLU A 416 21.52 -38.32 -30.79
N GLY A 417 21.41 -37.60 -31.91
CA GLY A 417 20.82 -38.09 -33.17
C GLY A 417 21.87 -38.37 -34.24
#